data_AF-A0A0W1LGP9-F1
#
_entry.id   AF-A0A0W1LGP9-F1
#
_cell.length_a   1.000
_cell.length_b   1.000
_cell.length_c   1.000
_cell.angle_alpha   90.00
_cell.angle_beta   90.00
_cell.angle_gamma   90.00
#
_symmetry.space_group_name_H-M   'P 1'
#
loop_
_entity.id
_entity.type
_entity.pdbx_description
1 polymer ?
#
loop_
_entity_poly.entity_id
_entity_poly.type
_entity_poly.pdbx_seq_one_letter_code
_entity_poly.pdbx_strand_id
1 'polypeptide(L)'
;MNIPAFTIGIVVSIFLIGHFKKSRLESSKFTYAFLLITFPLYYFAFAVYVNDYAVIPLELMSGLVFFGIAILSLRLTNFYKFNLLALGYLLHGIYDIIHHMLFINAGTPVWWPEFCGVIDIIIGLYLMNLAFKLRDIAMHHDANIKH
;
A
#
# COMPACT_ATOMS: atom_id res chain seq x y z
N MET A 1 -6.96 -0.87 -20.63
CA MET A 1 -6.13 -1.86 -19.94
C MET A 1 -4.78 -1.92 -20.64
N ASN A 2 -3.78 -1.34 -20.01
CA ASN A 2 -2.40 -1.27 -20.42
C ASN A 2 -1.72 -2.58 -19.98
N ILE A 3 -1.75 -3.59 -20.86
CA ILE A 3 -1.22 -4.94 -20.60
C ILE A 3 0.21 -4.91 -20.04
N PRO A 4 1.14 -4.07 -20.54
CA PRO A 4 2.47 -3.92 -19.94
C PRO A 4 2.44 -3.45 -18.48
N ALA A 5 1.71 -2.37 -18.17
CA ALA A 5 1.64 -1.82 -16.81
C ALA A 5 1.07 -2.85 -15.81
N PHE A 6 0.01 -3.55 -16.22
CA PHE A 6 -0.60 -4.61 -15.44
C PHE A 6 0.39 -5.75 -15.14
N THR A 7 1.08 -6.24 -16.18
CA THR A 7 2.04 -7.35 -16.06
C THR A 7 3.23 -6.97 -15.17
N ILE A 8 3.77 -5.76 -15.35
CA ILE A 8 4.87 -5.25 -14.53
C ILE A 8 4.43 -5.10 -13.08
N GLY A 9 3.21 -4.59 -12.83
CA GLY A 9 2.63 -4.49 -11.49
C GLY A 9 2.58 -5.84 -10.75
N ILE A 10 2.12 -6.90 -11.43
CA ILE A 10 2.11 -8.27 -10.89
C ILE A 10 3.54 -8.72 -10.53
N VAL A 11 4.47 -8.59 -11.48
CA VAL A 11 5.86 -9.03 -11.31
C VAL A 11 6.51 -8.30 -10.13
N VAL A 12 6.33 -6.97 -10.04
CA VAL A 12 6.85 -6.15 -8.95
C VAL A 12 6.25 -6.59 -7.60
N SER A 13 4.96 -6.86 -7.55
CA SER A 13 4.29 -7.26 -6.31
C SER A 13 4.80 -8.61 -5.78
N ILE A 14 4.91 -9.60 -6.67
CA ILE A 14 5.45 -10.92 -6.34
C ILE A 14 6.89 -10.79 -5.87
N PHE A 15 7.69 -9.97 -6.57
CA PHE A 15 9.06 -9.69 -6.19
C PHE A 15 9.16 -9.05 -4.79
N LEU A 16 8.37 -8.01 -4.51
CA LEU A 16 8.36 -7.33 -3.21
C LEU A 16 8.00 -8.28 -2.08
N ILE A 17 6.91 -9.05 -2.22
CA ILE A 17 6.48 -10.04 -1.22
C ILE A 17 7.57 -11.10 -1.00
N GLY A 18 8.14 -11.65 -2.09
CA GLY A 18 9.21 -12.63 -2.02
C GLY A 18 10.46 -12.08 -1.33
N HIS A 19 10.86 -10.86 -1.67
CA HIS A 19 11.99 -10.18 -1.06
C HIS A 19 11.75 -9.91 0.44
N PHE A 20 10.58 -9.40 0.82
CA PHE A 20 10.27 -9.12 2.23
C PHE A 20 10.24 -10.37 3.09
N LYS A 21 9.74 -11.50 2.56
CA LYS A 21 9.83 -12.81 3.22
C LYS A 21 11.27 -13.26 3.39
N LYS A 22 12.06 -13.26 2.31
CA LYS A 22 13.44 -13.75 2.31
C LYS A 22 14.34 -12.93 3.25
N SER A 23 14.15 -11.61 3.26
CA SER A 23 14.93 -10.68 4.08
C SER A 23 14.41 -10.53 5.51
N ARG A 24 13.38 -11.30 5.93
CA ARG A 24 12.69 -11.18 7.23
C ARG A 24 12.12 -9.78 7.52
N LEU A 25 11.93 -8.96 6.48
CA LEU A 25 11.33 -7.63 6.60
C LEU A 25 9.82 -7.70 6.83
N GLU A 26 9.18 -8.83 6.50
CA GLU A 26 7.76 -9.05 6.76
C GLU A 26 7.37 -8.92 8.25
N SER A 27 8.27 -9.29 9.16
CA SER A 27 8.03 -9.17 10.61
C SER A 27 8.29 -7.75 11.13
N SER A 28 8.93 -6.89 10.33
CA SER A 28 9.18 -5.50 10.69
C SER A 28 7.86 -4.74 10.81
N LYS A 29 7.78 -3.86 11.81
CA LYS A 29 6.65 -2.94 11.95
C LYS A 29 6.60 -1.91 10.83
N PHE A 30 7.75 -1.56 10.26
CA PHE A 30 7.88 -0.40 9.38
C PHE A 30 7.71 -0.73 7.89
N THR A 31 8.04 -1.95 7.46
CA THR A 31 8.21 -2.27 6.03
C THR A 31 6.99 -1.94 5.18
N TYR A 32 5.82 -2.49 5.51
CA TYR A 32 4.60 -2.26 4.73
C TYR A 32 4.00 -0.87 4.97
N ALA A 33 4.25 -0.24 6.13
CA ALA A 33 3.82 1.13 6.38
C ALA A 33 4.64 2.13 5.56
N PHE A 34 5.96 1.93 5.49
CA PHE A 34 6.86 2.77 4.71
C PHE A 34 6.56 2.64 3.21
N LEU A 35 6.33 1.43 2.71
CA LEU A 35 5.95 1.22 1.33
C LEU A 35 4.64 1.96 0.98
N LEU A 36 3.62 1.92 1.84
CA LEU A 36 2.37 2.67 1.63
C LEU A 36 2.61 4.19 1.56
N ILE A 37 3.54 4.73 2.36
CA ILE A 37 3.92 6.15 2.32
C ILE A 37 4.56 6.52 0.97
N THR A 38 5.28 5.60 0.33
CA THR A 38 5.96 5.92 -0.93
C THR A 38 4.99 6.21 -2.08
N PHE A 39 3.80 5.63 -2.11
CA PHE A 39 2.90 5.75 -3.26
C PHE A 39 2.36 7.17 -3.44
N PRO A 40 1.78 7.84 -2.40
CA PRO A 40 1.41 9.23 -2.54
C PRO A 40 2.58 10.14 -2.90
N LEU A 41 3.80 9.86 -2.39
CA LEU A 41 4.99 10.68 -2.68
C LEU A 41 5.36 10.70 -4.17
N TYR A 42 5.03 9.65 -4.94
CA TYR A 42 5.23 9.68 -6.39
C TYR A 42 4.37 10.73 -7.08
N TYR A 43 3.14 10.97 -6.61
CA TYR A 43 2.29 12.02 -7.17
C TYR A 43 2.88 13.42 -6.98
N PHE A 44 3.54 13.68 -5.84
CA PHE A 44 4.32 14.91 -5.64
C PHE A 44 5.50 14.97 -6.62
N ALA A 45 6.21 13.86 -6.78
CA ALA A 45 7.34 13.79 -7.71
C ALA A 45 6.89 14.07 -9.15
N PHE A 46 5.70 13.58 -9.54
CA PHE A 46 5.11 13.87 -10.85
C PHE A 46 4.77 15.35 -11.02
N ALA A 47 4.15 15.97 -10.02
CA ALA A 47 3.84 17.40 -10.04
C ALA A 47 5.11 18.25 -10.18
N VAL A 48 6.15 17.94 -9.40
CA VAL A 48 7.46 18.60 -9.47
C VAL A 48 8.13 18.38 -10.82
N TYR A 49 8.06 17.16 -11.37
CA TYR A 49 8.66 16.80 -12.65
C TYR A 49 8.15 17.66 -13.81
N VAL A 50 6.87 18.02 -13.82
CA VAL A 50 6.28 18.90 -14.84
C VAL A 50 6.22 20.38 -14.42
N ASN A 51 6.81 20.74 -13.27
CA ASN A 51 6.77 22.08 -12.67
C ASN A 51 5.35 22.62 -12.38
N ASP A 52 4.39 21.72 -12.14
CA ASP A 52 3.03 22.09 -11.74
C ASP A 52 2.93 22.11 -10.20
N TYR A 53 3.43 23.18 -9.58
CA TYR A 53 3.43 23.32 -8.13
C TYR A 53 2.04 23.64 -7.56
N ALA A 54 1.06 24.01 -8.40
CA ALA A 54 -0.28 24.37 -7.97
C ALA A 54 -1.07 23.16 -7.44
N VAL A 55 -0.77 21.96 -7.92
CA VAL A 55 -1.45 20.72 -7.49
C VAL A 55 -0.85 20.10 -6.22
N ILE A 56 0.36 20.51 -5.81
CA ILE A 56 1.06 19.93 -4.65
C ILE A 56 0.23 19.97 -3.36
N PRO A 57 -0.49 21.05 -3.01
CA PRO A 57 -1.34 21.05 -1.82
C PRO A 57 -2.46 19.99 -1.89
N LEU A 58 -3.05 19.74 -3.07
CA LEU A 58 -4.09 18.73 -3.25
C LEU A 58 -3.53 17.31 -3.14
N GLU A 59 -2.34 17.08 -3.70
CA GLU A 59 -1.60 15.82 -3.55
C GLU A 59 -1.21 15.60 -2.08
N LEU A 60 -0.82 16.65 -1.36
CA LEU A 60 -0.55 16.58 0.06
C LEU A 60 -1.77 16.22 0.88
N MET A 61 -2.89 16.88 0.65
CA MET A 61 -4.14 16.58 1.34
C MET A 61 -4.58 15.14 1.13
N SER A 62 -4.45 14.63 -0.11
CA SER A 62 -4.75 13.24 -0.45
C SER A 62 -3.77 12.28 0.22
N GLY A 63 -2.46 12.58 0.15
CA GLY A 63 -1.39 11.79 0.75
C GLY A 63 -1.47 11.68 2.28
N LEU A 64 -1.95 12.74 2.96
CA LEU A 64 -2.11 12.74 4.43
C LEU A 64 -3.01 11.61 4.93
N VAL A 65 -4.01 11.19 4.14
CA VAL A 65 -4.87 10.05 4.50
C VAL A 65 -4.03 8.77 4.61
N PHE A 66 -3.21 8.49 3.62
CA PHE A 66 -2.34 7.30 3.59
C PHE A 66 -1.20 7.38 4.60
N PHE A 67 -0.62 8.56 4.80
CA PHE A 67 0.37 8.80 5.85
C PHE A 67 -0.23 8.53 7.24
N GLY A 68 -1.46 9.00 7.48
CA GLY A 68 -2.19 8.74 8.71
C GLY A 68 -2.42 7.25 8.95
N ILE A 69 -2.89 6.52 7.94
CA ILE A 69 -3.07 5.05 7.99
C ILE A 69 -1.75 4.34 8.30
N ALA A 70 -0.68 4.69 7.57
CA ALA A 70 0.64 4.10 7.75
C ALA A 70 1.17 4.34 9.18
N ILE A 71 1.13 5.58 9.66
CA ILE A 71 1.62 5.95 11.00
C ILE A 71 0.77 5.29 12.10
N LEU A 72 -0.56 5.28 11.96
CA LEU A 72 -1.46 4.66 12.92
C LEU A 72 -1.18 3.16 13.04
N SER A 73 -0.93 2.48 11.92
CA SER A 73 -0.63 1.05 11.91
C SER A 73 0.58 0.66 12.78
N LEU A 74 1.57 1.55 12.91
CA LEU A 74 2.79 1.31 13.69
C LEU A 74 2.51 1.14 15.20
N ARG A 75 1.37 1.66 15.67
CA ARG A 75 0.96 1.61 17.08
C ARG A 75 0.08 0.41 17.41
N LEU A 76 -0.31 -0.39 16.41
CA LEU A 76 -1.27 -1.48 16.57
C LEU A 76 -0.58 -2.85 16.78
N THR A 77 -1.34 -3.80 17.32
CA THR A 77 -0.92 -5.21 17.35
C THR A 77 -0.91 -5.81 15.95
N ASN A 78 -0.23 -6.94 15.74
CA ASN A 78 -0.01 -7.49 14.40
C ASN A 78 -1.30 -7.72 13.59
N PHE A 79 -2.37 -8.23 14.23
CA PHE A 79 -3.66 -8.45 13.57
C PHE A 79 -4.25 -7.14 13.04
N TYR A 80 -4.44 -6.14 13.91
CA TYR A 80 -5.05 -4.86 13.53
C TYR A 80 -4.14 -4.05 12.60
N LYS A 81 -2.82 -4.11 12.79
CA LYS A 81 -1.82 -3.49 11.91
C LYS A 81 -1.98 -3.96 10.48
N PHE A 82 -1.99 -5.28 10.26
CA PHE A 82 -2.06 -5.83 8.90
C PHE A 82 -3.42 -5.61 8.24
N ASN A 83 -4.53 -5.68 9.00
CA ASN A 83 -5.85 -5.31 8.48
C ASN A 83 -5.92 -3.82 8.09
N LEU A 84 -5.39 -2.93 8.92
CA LEU A 84 -5.40 -1.49 8.65
C LEU A 84 -4.53 -1.14 7.44
N LEU A 85 -3.34 -1.75 7.33
CA LEU A 85 -2.50 -1.57 6.15
C LEU A 85 -3.16 -2.14 4.90
N ALA A 86 -3.77 -3.33 4.96
CA ALA A 86 -4.51 -3.91 3.85
C ALA A 86 -5.60 -2.95 3.34
N LEU A 87 -6.38 -2.36 4.26
CA LEU A 87 -7.35 -1.33 3.93
C LEU A 87 -6.67 -0.11 3.28
N GLY A 88 -5.54 0.36 3.80
CA GLY A 88 -4.78 1.47 3.24
C GLY A 88 -4.35 1.26 1.79
N TYR A 89 -3.80 0.08 1.47
CA TYR A 89 -3.44 -0.27 0.10
C TYR A 89 -4.68 -0.34 -0.80
N LEU A 90 -5.75 -1.00 -0.39
CA LEU A 90 -6.97 -1.07 -1.20
C LEU A 90 -7.61 0.31 -1.44
N LEU A 91 -7.61 1.17 -0.43
CA LEU A 91 -8.04 2.56 -0.57
C LEU A 91 -7.14 3.36 -1.51
N HIS A 92 -5.83 3.08 -1.51
CA HIS A 92 -4.89 3.72 -2.44
C HIS A 92 -5.17 3.29 -3.88
N GLY A 93 -5.39 2.00 -4.12
CA GLY A 93 -5.79 1.52 -5.45
C GLY A 93 -7.11 2.12 -5.93
N ILE A 94 -8.08 2.35 -5.03
CA ILE A 94 -9.30 3.10 -5.36
C ILE A 94 -8.98 4.56 -5.69
N TYR A 95 -8.13 5.20 -4.88
CA TYR A 95 -7.68 6.56 -5.10
C TYR A 95 -7.04 6.73 -6.48
N ASP A 96 -6.18 5.80 -6.91
CA ASP A 96 -5.59 5.81 -8.25
C ASP A 96 -6.65 5.81 -9.36
N ILE A 97 -7.73 5.03 -9.22
CA ILE A 97 -8.82 4.97 -10.18
C ILE A 97 -9.57 6.31 -10.25
N ILE A 98 -9.82 6.94 -9.11
CA ILE A 98 -10.62 8.17 -9.02
C ILE A 98 -9.79 9.46 -9.06
N HIS A 99 -8.46 9.38 -9.03
CA HIS A 99 -7.54 10.52 -8.91
C HIS A 99 -7.86 11.63 -9.92
N HIS A 100 -7.95 11.25 -11.19
CA HIS A 100 -8.25 12.16 -12.30
C HIS A 100 -9.63 12.84 -12.21
N MET A 101 -10.57 12.28 -11.44
CA MET A 101 -11.88 12.88 -11.18
C MET A 101 -11.85 13.87 -10.02
N LEU A 102 -10.88 13.74 -9.10
CA LEU A 102 -10.70 14.65 -7.97
C LEU A 102 -10.00 15.93 -8.43
N PHE A 103 -8.92 15.81 -9.19
CA PHE A 103 -8.18 16.90 -9.81
C PHE A 103 -7.20 16.36 -10.86
N ILE A 104 -6.71 17.23 -11.74
CA ILE A 104 -5.76 16.85 -12.79
C ILE A 104 -4.33 17.14 -12.34
N ASN A 105 -3.48 16.12 -12.30
CA ASN A 105 -2.04 16.26 -12.21
C ASN A 105 -1.43 15.89 -13.57
N ALA A 106 -0.93 16.91 -14.29
CA ALA A 106 -0.40 16.73 -15.64
C ALA A 106 0.87 15.86 -15.70
N GLY A 107 1.55 15.68 -14.56
CA GLY A 107 2.73 14.83 -14.46
C GLY A 107 2.40 13.35 -14.31
N THR A 108 1.18 12.99 -13.92
CA THR A 108 0.81 11.59 -13.66
C THR A 108 0.77 10.81 -14.97
N PRO A 109 1.61 9.77 -15.14
CA PRO A 109 1.58 8.95 -16.35
C PRO A 109 0.25 8.20 -16.48
N VAL A 110 -0.27 8.07 -17.70
CA VAL A 110 -1.55 7.38 -17.97
C VAL A 110 -1.57 5.90 -17.55
N TRP A 111 -0.40 5.27 -17.44
CA TRP A 111 -0.25 3.88 -17.01
C TRP A 111 -0.08 3.73 -15.49
N TRP A 112 0.15 4.82 -14.78
CA TRP A 112 0.46 4.80 -13.34
C TRP A 112 -0.67 4.22 -12.49
N PRO A 113 -1.94 4.64 -12.66
CA PRO A 113 -3.05 4.10 -11.86
C PRO A 113 -3.20 2.58 -12.00
N GLU A 114 -3.00 2.04 -13.20
CA GLU A 114 -3.13 0.61 -13.46
C GLU A 114 -1.95 -0.18 -12.86
N PHE A 115 -0.73 0.33 -13.01
CA PHE A 115 0.46 -0.26 -12.41
C PHE A 115 0.38 -0.29 -10.87
N CYS A 116 0.08 0.86 -10.25
CA CYS A 116 0.05 0.99 -8.80
C CYS A 116 -1.16 0.26 -8.21
N GLY A 117 -2.35 0.37 -8.81
CA GLY A 117 -3.54 -0.32 -8.36
C GLY A 117 -3.39 -1.86 -8.32
N VAL A 118 -2.64 -2.46 -9.24
CA VAL A 118 -2.32 -3.90 -9.19
C VAL A 118 -1.45 -4.23 -7.96
N ILE A 119 -0.45 -3.40 -7.67
CA ILE A 119 0.42 -3.57 -6.51
C ILE A 119 -0.38 -3.44 -5.22
N ASP A 120 -1.22 -2.42 -5.14
CA ASP A 120 -2.12 -2.16 -4.02
C ASP A 120 -3.03 -3.34 -3.73
N ILE A 121 -3.68 -3.89 -4.75
CA ILE A 121 -4.57 -5.05 -4.59
C ILE A 121 -3.80 -6.28 -4.12
N ILE A 122 -2.67 -6.61 -4.76
CA ILE A 122 -1.91 -7.82 -4.41
C ILE A 122 -1.34 -7.71 -2.99
N ILE A 123 -0.72 -6.59 -2.64
CA ILE A 123 -0.17 -6.38 -1.30
C ILE A 123 -1.30 -6.30 -0.27
N GLY A 124 -2.40 -5.60 -0.57
CA GLY A 124 -3.54 -5.50 0.32
C GLY A 124 -4.14 -6.86 0.67
N LEU A 125 -4.43 -7.68 -0.34
CA LEU A 125 -4.93 -9.05 -0.14
C LEU A 125 -3.91 -9.94 0.60
N TYR A 126 -2.61 -9.77 0.29
CA TYR A 126 -1.55 -10.49 0.96
C TYR A 126 -1.50 -10.18 2.47
N LEU A 127 -1.56 -8.91 2.85
CA LEU A 127 -1.56 -8.47 4.24
C LEU A 127 -2.81 -8.90 4.99
N MET A 128 -3.98 -8.85 4.33
CA MET A 128 -5.22 -9.37 4.87
C MET A 128 -5.08 -10.85 5.25
N ASN A 129 -4.54 -11.67 4.34
CA ASN A 129 -4.28 -13.09 4.59
C ASN A 129 -3.27 -13.30 5.74
N LEU A 130 -2.21 -12.49 5.80
CA LEU A 130 -1.21 -12.56 6.89
C LEU A 130 -1.83 -12.24 8.26
N ALA A 131 -2.76 -11.29 8.31
CA ALA A 131 -3.47 -10.93 9.54
C ALA A 131 -4.25 -12.14 10.11
N PHE A 132 -5.05 -12.80 9.27
CA PHE A 132 -5.83 -13.97 9.69
C PHE A 132 -4.95 -15.14 10.11
N LYS A 133 -3.90 -15.44 9.33
CA LYS A 133 -2.97 -16.52 9.67
C LYS A 133 -2.31 -16.33 11.04
N LEU A 134 -1.91 -15.10 11.38
CA LEU A 134 -1.30 -14.82 12.69
C LEU A 134 -2.30 -14.90 13.84
N ARG A 135 -3.56 -14.56 13.60
CA ARG A 135 -4.64 -14.74 14.58
C ARG A 135 -4.88 -16.21 14.88
N ASP A 136 -4.96 -17.05 13.84
CA ASP A 136 -5.21 -18.49 14.01
C ASP A 136 -4.09 -19.16 14.81
N ILE A 137 -2.83 -18.82 14.53
CA ILE A 137 -1.67 -19.31 15.29
C ILE A 137 -1.78 -18.94 16.78
N ALA A 138 -2.16 -17.69 17.10
CA ALA A 138 -2.32 -17.25 18.47
C ALA A 138 -3.44 -18.03 19.20
N MET A 139 -4.57 -18.25 18.53
CA MET A 139 -5.70 -19.00 19.09
C MET A 139 -5.35 -20.47 19.38
N HIS A 140 -4.61 -21.13 18.48
CA HIS A 140 -4.17 -22.52 18.67
C HIS A 140 -3.13 -22.67 19.78
N HIS A 141 -2.23 -21.69 19.94
CA HIS A 141 -1.25 -21.71 21.02
C HIS A 141 -1.92 -21.62 22.40
N ASP A 142 -2.90 -20.72 22.56
CA ASP A 142 -3.63 -20.54 23.82
C ASP A 142 -4.48 -21.77 24.21
N ALA A 143 -4.96 -22.54 23.22
CA ALA A 143 -5.70 -23.78 23.45
C ALA A 143 -4.79 -24.90 24.00
N ASN A 144 -3.55 -25.02 23.50
CA ASN A 144 -2.61 -26.05 23.94
C ASN A 144 -2.03 -25.82 25.34
N ILE A 145 -2.01 -24.57 25.84
CA ILE A 145 -1.52 -24.25 27.20
C ILE A 145 -2.56 -24.61 28.27
N LYS A 146 -3.85 -24.68 27.90
CA LYS A 146 -4.95 -24.95 28.83
C LYS A 146 -5.22 -26.45 29.07
N HIS A 147 -4.44 -27.34 28.46
CA HIS A 147 -4.49 -28.79 28.60
C HIS A 147 -3.18 -29.31 29.21
#